data_AF-A0A536HYL0-F1
#
_entry.id   AF-A0A536HYL0-F1
#
_cell.length_a   1.000
_cell.length_b   1.000
_cell.length_c   1.000
_cell.angle_alpha   90.00
_cell.angle_beta   90.00
_cell.angle_gamma   90.00
#
_symmetry.space_group_name_H-M   'P 1'
#
loop_
_entity.id
_entity.type
_entity.pdbx_description
1 polymer ?
#
loop_
_entity_poly.entity_id
_entity_poly.type
_entity_poly.pdbx_seq_one_letter_code
_entity_poly.pdbx_strand_id
1 'polypeptide(L)'
;MKNIVLDATSDSARRYEHRFLVNEAVARLALRTSGTYLPLDRDDRPYQWSTTAYLDSYDWRIFRAAEAGEALQLRVREYHRTRPSEILAGASVYLEMKDDSASTSFKERYEVPTMSLPGYLRGEQKLPRDQNGLVERAERTIAGGVRPVVVTQYNRIAYSAPDASMRITADHNLMYLAVPWVTNDESSLPCRIGPVIAREPGVIIEVKWYQELPRWADELYSYIRDHMVNERPSKFVVALRHLLGEEQRSVAQ
;
A
#
# COMPACT_ATOMS: atom_id res chain seq x y z
N MET A 1 -3.84 -36.29 1.82
CA MET A 1 -2.54 -35.62 2.05
C MET A 1 -2.69 -34.20 1.51
N LYS A 2 -2.73 -33.20 2.39
CA LYS A 2 -2.90 -31.79 2.01
C LYS A 2 -1.52 -31.25 1.66
N ASN A 3 -1.32 -30.88 0.39
CA ASN A 3 -0.18 -30.07 -0.03
C ASN A 3 -0.34 -28.70 0.62
N ILE A 4 0.40 -28.48 1.70
CA ILE A 4 0.65 -27.13 2.22
C ILE A 4 1.71 -26.56 1.27
N VAL A 5 1.29 -25.70 0.35
CA VAL A 5 2.21 -24.82 -0.37
C VAL A 5 2.61 -23.74 0.63
N LEU A 6 3.69 -24.00 1.36
CA LEU A 6 4.51 -22.95 1.97
C LEU A 6 5.39 -22.41 0.85
N ASP A 7 5.10 -21.24 0.29
CA ASP A 7 6.18 -20.48 -0.36
C ASP A 7 6.00 -18.95 -0.36
N ALA A 8 7.17 -18.33 -0.15
CA ALA A 8 7.62 -16.97 -0.35
C ALA A 8 7.18 -15.86 0.62
N THR A 9 8.22 -15.30 1.27
CA THR A 9 8.34 -13.97 1.91
C THR A 9 8.07 -13.85 3.42
N SER A 10 9.01 -14.36 4.25
CA SER A 10 9.22 -13.72 5.56
C SER A 10 9.89 -12.36 5.33
N ASP A 11 9.08 -11.30 5.23
CA ASP A 11 9.47 -9.89 5.08
C ASP A 11 10.05 -9.32 6.40
N SER A 12 10.79 -10.13 7.19
CA SER A 12 11.13 -9.88 8.60
C SER A 12 12.51 -9.25 8.84
N ALA A 13 13.34 -9.09 7.80
CA ALA A 13 14.61 -8.37 7.91
C ALA A 13 14.38 -6.85 7.76
N ARG A 14 15.15 -6.02 8.49
CA ARG A 14 15.09 -4.56 8.36
C ARG A 14 15.56 -4.16 6.96
N ARG A 15 14.66 -3.58 6.17
CA ARG A 15 14.98 -2.93 4.89
C ARG A 15 14.85 -1.42 5.03
N TYR A 16 15.70 -0.70 4.32
CA TYR A 16 15.51 0.70 4.04
C TYR A 16 14.42 0.88 2.98
N GLU A 17 13.68 1.97 3.09
CA GLU A 17 12.65 2.36 2.14
C GLU A 17 12.63 3.88 2.01
N HIS A 18 12.61 4.39 0.77
CA HIS A 18 12.42 5.80 0.50
C HIS A 18 11.44 5.99 -0.66
N ARG A 19 10.51 6.93 -0.52
CA ARG A 19 9.51 7.31 -1.52
C ARG A 19 9.68 8.76 -1.93
N PHE A 20 9.67 8.98 -3.24
CA PHE A 20 9.89 10.26 -3.88
C PHE A 20 8.69 10.58 -4.77
N LEU A 21 8.19 11.81 -4.70
CA LEU A 21 7.38 12.35 -5.78
C LEU A 21 8.32 12.97 -6.81
N VAL A 22 8.23 12.50 -8.05
CA VAL A 22 9.05 12.98 -9.15
C VAL A 22 8.19 13.37 -10.34
N ASN A 23 8.75 14.20 -11.22
CA ASN A 23 8.14 14.43 -12.52
C ASN A 23 8.34 13.22 -13.45
N GLU A 24 7.61 13.21 -14.56
CA GLU A 24 7.62 12.11 -15.52
C GLU A 24 9.01 11.91 -16.19
N ALA A 25 9.80 12.96 -16.36
CA ALA A 25 11.13 12.83 -16.97
C ALA A 25 12.09 12.05 -16.06
N VAL A 26 12.10 12.35 -14.77
CA VAL A 26 12.88 11.64 -13.75
C VAL A 26 12.38 10.20 -13.62
N ALA A 27 11.07 9.98 -13.55
CA ALA A 27 10.49 8.63 -13.47
C ALA A 27 10.90 7.75 -14.67
N ARG A 28 10.85 8.30 -15.89
CA ARG A 28 11.27 7.58 -17.10
C ARG A 28 12.75 7.22 -17.08
N LEU A 29 13.62 8.11 -16.58
CA LEU A 29 15.04 7.78 -16.42
C LEU A 29 15.20 6.64 -15.41
N ALA A 30 14.58 6.77 -14.23
CA ALA A 30 14.66 5.77 -13.18
C ALA A 30 14.20 4.39 -13.64
N LEU A 31 13.10 4.32 -14.38
CA LEU A 31 12.59 3.06 -14.93
C LEU A 31 13.52 2.46 -15.98
N ARG A 32 14.08 3.26 -16.90
CA ARG A 32 15.04 2.76 -17.90
C ARG A 32 16.33 2.24 -17.26
N THR A 33 16.87 2.98 -16.30
CA THR A 33 18.07 2.55 -15.56
C THR A 33 17.77 1.28 -14.77
N SER A 34 16.66 1.25 -14.01
CA SER A 34 16.26 0.07 -13.25
C SER A 34 16.10 -1.16 -14.14
N GLY A 35 15.42 -1.03 -15.29
CA GLY A 35 15.23 -2.13 -16.23
C GLY A 35 16.49 -2.60 -16.97
N THR A 36 17.61 -1.85 -16.86
CA THR A 36 18.92 -2.30 -17.37
C THR A 36 19.59 -3.28 -16.40
N TYR A 37 19.36 -3.13 -15.10
CA TYR A 37 20.07 -3.88 -14.06
C TYR A 37 19.20 -4.89 -13.30
N LEU A 38 17.88 -4.70 -13.30
CA LEU A 38 16.93 -5.50 -12.56
C LEU A 38 15.89 -6.11 -13.51
N PRO A 39 15.51 -7.37 -13.32
CA PRO A 39 14.37 -7.92 -14.03
C PRO A 39 13.08 -7.25 -13.57
N LEU A 40 12.10 -7.25 -14.47
CA LEU A 40 10.74 -6.86 -14.12
C LEU A 40 10.20 -7.85 -13.08
N ASP A 41 9.66 -7.33 -11.97
CA ASP A 41 9.25 -8.10 -10.79
C ASP A 41 8.13 -9.12 -11.08
N ARG A 42 7.46 -9.03 -12.24
CA ARG A 42 6.49 -10.03 -12.72
C ARG A 42 6.45 -10.15 -14.24
N ASP A 43 6.31 -11.39 -14.71
CA ASP A 43 6.06 -11.75 -16.12
C ASP A 43 4.65 -11.40 -16.63
N ASP A 44 3.70 -11.05 -15.75
CA ASP A 44 2.28 -10.88 -16.09
C ASP A 44 1.85 -9.44 -16.38
N ARG A 45 2.47 -8.89 -17.44
CA ARG A 45 1.93 -7.83 -18.32
C ARG A 45 2.06 -6.38 -17.81
N PRO A 46 2.30 -5.43 -18.73
CA PRO A 46 2.43 -4.02 -18.38
C PRO A 46 1.05 -3.44 -17.99
N TYR A 47 1.00 -2.72 -16.86
CA TYR A 47 -0.12 -1.88 -16.40
C TYR A 47 -1.30 -2.56 -15.67
N GLN A 48 -1.04 -3.35 -14.62
CA GLN A 48 -2.09 -3.71 -13.66
C GLN A 48 -2.47 -2.50 -12.79
N TRP A 49 -3.78 -2.29 -12.63
CA TRP A 49 -4.33 -1.36 -11.66
C TRP A 49 -4.24 -1.98 -10.27
N SER A 50 -3.50 -1.32 -9.39
CA SER A 50 -3.53 -1.61 -7.97
C SER A 50 -4.61 -0.77 -7.32
N THR A 51 -5.62 -1.41 -6.75
CA THR A 51 -6.69 -0.77 -5.99
C THR A 51 -6.50 -1.09 -4.51
N THR A 52 -6.61 -0.09 -3.63
CA THR A 52 -6.46 -0.30 -2.19
C THR A 52 -7.47 0.50 -1.43
N ALA A 53 -8.36 -0.18 -0.72
CA ALA A 53 -9.22 0.44 0.27
C ALA A 53 -8.49 0.45 1.62
N TYR A 54 -8.15 1.63 2.12
CA TYR A 54 -7.61 1.76 3.47
C TYR A 54 -8.76 1.76 4.47
N LEU A 55 -8.54 1.09 5.59
CA LEU A 55 -9.51 0.96 6.65
C LEU A 55 -9.14 1.90 7.79
N ASP A 56 -10.14 2.57 8.36
CA ASP A 56 -10.00 3.31 9.61
C ASP A 56 -11.26 3.18 10.46
N SER A 57 -11.09 3.47 11.74
CA SER A 57 -12.12 3.64 12.74
C SER A 57 -13.00 4.88 12.49
N TYR A 58 -14.13 5.00 13.19
CA TYR A 58 -15.04 6.15 13.08
C TYR A 58 -14.44 7.45 13.62
N ASP A 59 -13.52 7.36 14.57
CA ASP A 59 -12.80 8.46 15.20
C ASP A 59 -11.36 8.63 14.68
N TRP A 60 -11.02 7.99 13.55
CA TRP A 60 -9.74 8.14 12.83
C TRP A 60 -8.50 7.75 13.65
N ARG A 61 -8.61 6.76 14.54
CA ARG A 61 -7.51 6.27 15.38
C ARG A 61 -6.31 5.80 14.57
N ILE A 62 -6.50 5.08 13.47
CA ILE A 62 -5.38 4.56 12.68
C ILE A 62 -4.65 5.72 12.00
N PHE A 63 -5.37 6.68 11.43
CA PHE A 63 -4.78 7.89 10.86
C PHE A 63 -4.00 8.70 11.89
N ARG A 64 -4.60 9.00 13.05
CA ARG A 64 -3.94 9.78 14.12
C ARG A 64 -2.69 9.08 14.66
N ALA A 65 -2.74 7.76 14.82
CA ALA A 65 -1.57 6.96 15.20
C ALA A 65 -0.47 7.07 14.14
N ALA A 66 -0.83 6.94 12.86
CA ALA A 66 0.11 7.03 11.74
C ALA A 66 0.79 8.40 11.66
N GLU A 67 0.09 9.49 11.97
CA GLU A 67 0.68 10.82 12.06
C GLU A 67 1.61 11.00 13.27
N ALA A 68 1.32 10.30 14.38
CA ALA A 68 2.17 10.27 15.57
C ALA A 68 3.40 9.33 15.43
N GLY A 69 3.53 8.60 14.31
CA GLY A 69 4.64 7.69 14.04
C GLY A 69 4.40 6.23 14.42
N GLU A 70 3.17 5.86 14.78
CA GLU A 70 2.73 4.48 15.02
C GLU A 70 1.90 3.98 13.84
N ALA A 71 2.24 2.86 13.20
CA ALA A 71 1.68 2.60 11.88
C ALA A 71 1.03 1.23 11.70
N LEU A 72 0.18 0.79 12.62
CA LEU A 72 -0.76 -0.28 12.30
C LEU A 72 -1.77 0.22 11.25
N GLN A 73 -1.52 -0.10 9.99
CA GLN A 73 -2.40 0.18 8.86
C GLN A 73 -3.13 -1.09 8.46
N LEU A 74 -4.45 -0.98 8.34
CA LEU A 74 -5.31 -2.03 7.81
C LEU A 74 -5.80 -1.62 6.42
N ARG A 75 -5.70 -2.52 5.44
CA ARG A 75 -6.13 -2.22 4.08
C ARG A 75 -6.51 -3.46 3.30
N VAL A 76 -7.43 -3.29 2.37
CA VAL A 76 -7.81 -4.32 1.41
C VAL A 76 -7.19 -3.98 0.06
N ARG A 77 -6.52 -4.95 -0.55
CA ARG A 77 -5.77 -4.83 -1.80
C ARG A 77 -6.40 -5.74 -2.86
N GLU A 78 -6.63 -5.15 -4.02
CA GLU A 78 -7.10 -5.84 -5.21
C GLU A 78 -6.22 -5.47 -6.43
N TYR A 79 -6.10 -6.42 -7.36
CA TYR A 79 -5.33 -6.26 -8.60
C TYR A 79 -6.26 -6.45 -9.79
N HIS A 80 -6.22 -5.51 -10.73
CA HIS A 80 -7.13 -5.51 -11.87
C HIS A 80 -6.39 -5.23 -13.17
N ARG A 81 -6.90 -5.81 -14.26
CA ARG A 81 -6.39 -5.54 -15.62
C ARG A 81 -6.84 -4.18 -16.13
N THR A 82 -8.05 -3.78 -15.80
CA THR A 82 -8.65 -2.48 -16.13
C THR A 82 -8.98 -1.75 -14.84
N ARG A 83 -9.08 -0.43 -14.90
CA ARG A 83 -9.44 0.37 -13.73
C ARG A 83 -10.86 -0.02 -13.27
N PRO A 84 -11.04 -0.50 -12.04
CA PRO A 84 -12.38 -0.83 -11.57
C PRO A 84 -13.12 0.44 -11.12
N SER A 85 -14.45 0.41 -11.22
CA SER A 85 -15.36 1.42 -10.65
C SER A 85 -15.88 1.03 -9.27
N GLU A 86 -15.61 -0.20 -8.83
CA GLU A 86 -16.08 -0.79 -7.57
C GLU A 86 -14.91 -1.52 -6.90
N ILE A 87 -14.92 -1.59 -5.58
CA ILE A 87 -14.05 -2.46 -4.79
C ILE A 87 -14.85 -3.65 -4.28
N LEU A 88 -14.17 -4.73 -3.90
CA LEU A 88 -14.79 -5.91 -3.31
C LEU A 88 -15.82 -6.56 -4.25
N ALA A 89 -15.52 -6.56 -5.55
CA ALA A 89 -16.37 -7.19 -6.58
C ALA A 89 -15.90 -8.61 -6.97
N GLY A 90 -14.65 -8.96 -6.62
CA GLY A 90 -14.08 -10.28 -6.87
C GLY A 90 -14.51 -11.33 -5.85
N ALA A 91 -14.15 -12.59 -6.09
CA ALA A 91 -14.42 -13.70 -5.17
C ALA A 91 -13.57 -13.64 -3.88
N SER A 92 -12.34 -13.13 -4.00
CA SER A 92 -11.41 -12.95 -2.89
C SER A 92 -10.69 -11.61 -2.98
N VAL A 93 -10.20 -11.16 -1.83
CA VAL A 93 -9.38 -9.96 -1.70
C VAL A 93 -8.20 -10.21 -0.77
N TYR A 94 -7.16 -9.39 -0.90
CA TYR A 94 -6.04 -9.43 0.03
C TYR A 94 -6.24 -8.44 1.16
N LEU A 95 -6.53 -8.94 2.37
CA LEU A 95 -6.47 -8.14 3.58
C LEU A 95 -5.01 -8.03 4.02
N GLU A 96 -4.49 -6.81 4.06
CA GLU A 96 -3.13 -6.51 4.48
C GLU A 96 -3.12 -5.76 5.80
N MET A 97 -2.28 -6.26 6.71
CA MET A 97 -1.90 -5.59 7.94
C MET A 97 -0.46 -5.15 7.78
N LYS A 98 -0.20 -3.87 8.01
CA LYS A 98 1.16 -3.33 8.05
C LYS A 98 1.34 -2.68 9.40
N ASP A 99 2.48 -2.90 10.04
CA ASP A 99 2.86 -2.21 11.27
C ASP A 99 4.25 -1.62 11.04
N ASP A 100 4.34 -0.31 10.87
CA ASP A 100 5.62 0.41 10.86
C ASP A 100 5.87 1.01 12.26
N SER A 101 6.99 0.64 12.86
CA SER A 101 7.55 1.26 14.05
C SER A 101 8.90 1.89 13.68
N ALA A 102 9.41 2.80 14.52
CA ALA A 102 10.69 3.50 14.31
C ALA A 102 11.87 2.57 14.02
N SER A 103 11.78 1.28 14.38
CA SER A 103 12.87 0.33 14.22
C SER A 103 12.47 -0.98 13.52
N THR A 104 11.20 -1.22 13.19
CA THR A 104 10.76 -2.49 12.60
C THR A 104 9.48 -2.29 11.80
N SER A 105 9.41 -2.85 10.60
CA SER A 105 8.18 -2.89 9.81
C SER A 105 7.77 -4.34 9.56
N PHE A 106 6.55 -4.71 9.91
CA PHE A 106 5.99 -6.03 9.63
C PHE A 106 4.82 -5.89 8.68
N LYS A 107 4.68 -6.85 7.76
CA LYS A 107 3.54 -6.90 6.87
C LYS A 107 3.05 -8.33 6.76
N GLU A 108 1.77 -8.49 6.99
CA GLU A 108 1.07 -9.74 6.72
C GLU A 108 -0.08 -9.51 5.77
N ARG A 109 -0.38 -10.56 5.01
CA ARG A 109 -1.42 -10.55 4.00
C ARG A 109 -2.16 -11.87 4.04
N TYR A 110 -3.47 -11.77 4.11
CA TYR A 110 -4.37 -12.90 4.06
C TYR A 110 -5.26 -12.75 2.83
N GLU A 111 -5.33 -13.80 2.02
CA GLU A 111 -6.41 -13.90 1.04
C GLU A 111 -7.69 -14.30 1.78
N VAL A 112 -8.73 -13.46 1.66
CA VAL A 112 -10.01 -13.68 2.32
C VAL A 112 -11.13 -13.71 1.29
N PRO A 113 -12.13 -14.60 1.42
CA PRO A 113 -13.34 -14.51 0.62
C PRO A 113 -14.00 -13.14 0.82
N THR A 114 -14.37 -12.48 -0.27
CA THR A 114 -14.92 -11.11 -0.20
C THR A 114 -16.17 -11.04 0.68
N MET A 115 -17.04 -12.06 0.61
CA MET A 115 -18.26 -12.17 1.42
C MET A 115 -17.99 -12.31 2.92
N SER A 116 -16.80 -12.76 3.32
CA SER A 116 -16.40 -12.87 4.73
C SER A 116 -15.91 -11.56 5.32
N LEU A 117 -15.49 -10.60 4.48
CA LEU A 117 -14.88 -9.36 4.94
C LEU A 117 -15.80 -8.52 5.83
N PRO A 118 -17.10 -8.30 5.53
CA PRO A 118 -17.98 -7.54 6.42
C PRO A 118 -18.05 -8.12 7.83
N GLY A 119 -18.20 -9.45 7.96
CA GLY A 119 -18.19 -10.13 9.27
C GLY A 119 -16.87 -9.98 10.00
N TYR A 120 -15.74 -10.05 9.29
CA TYR A 120 -14.42 -9.77 9.86
C TYR A 120 -14.31 -8.33 10.37
N LEU A 121 -14.74 -7.32 9.60
CA LEU A 121 -14.68 -5.91 10.00
C LEU A 121 -15.64 -5.57 11.15
N ARG A 122 -16.64 -6.41 11.43
CA ARG A 122 -17.49 -6.35 12.63
C ARG A 122 -16.90 -7.10 13.84
N GLY A 123 -15.78 -7.82 13.66
CA GLY A 123 -15.17 -8.64 14.70
C GLY A 123 -15.87 -9.98 14.96
N GLU A 124 -16.80 -10.39 14.09
CA GLU A 124 -17.56 -11.65 14.20
C GLU A 124 -16.78 -12.85 13.67
N GLN A 125 -15.77 -12.60 12.85
CA GLN A 125 -14.89 -13.62 12.28
C GLN A 125 -13.44 -13.32 12.66
N LYS A 126 -12.65 -14.38 12.86
CA LYS A 126 -11.23 -14.29 13.21
C LYS A 126 -10.35 -14.83 12.09
N LEU A 127 -9.16 -14.27 11.96
CA LEU A 127 -8.12 -14.82 11.10
C LEU A 127 -7.28 -15.86 11.87
N PRO A 128 -6.59 -16.75 11.16
CA PRO A 128 -5.54 -17.55 11.77
C PRO A 128 -4.51 -16.63 12.44
N ARG A 129 -4.11 -16.97 13.67
CA ARG A 129 -3.09 -16.20 14.40
C ARG A 129 -1.77 -16.21 13.65
N ASP A 130 -1.04 -15.12 13.77
CA ASP A 130 0.30 -14.97 13.25
C ASP A 130 1.38 -15.20 14.33
N GLN A 131 2.63 -15.26 13.90
CA GLN A 131 3.75 -15.50 14.81
C GLN A 131 4.20 -14.23 15.56
N ASN A 132 3.84 -13.05 15.06
CA ASN A 132 4.35 -11.76 15.53
C ASN A 132 3.29 -10.93 16.30
N GLY A 133 2.12 -11.53 16.56
CA GLY A 133 0.96 -10.91 17.21
C GLY A 133 0.33 -9.76 16.43
N LEU A 134 0.64 -9.59 15.14
CA LEU A 134 0.07 -8.56 14.28
C LEU A 134 -1.43 -8.73 14.09
N VAL A 135 -1.90 -9.98 13.93
CA VAL A 135 -3.34 -10.31 13.83
C VAL A 135 -4.05 -9.93 15.13
N GLU A 136 -3.48 -10.26 16.29
CA GLU A 136 -4.08 -9.93 17.57
C GLU A 136 -4.16 -8.40 17.78
N ARG A 137 -3.15 -7.64 17.35
CA ARG A 137 -3.19 -6.17 17.35
C ARG A 137 -4.28 -5.65 16.42
N ALA A 138 -4.37 -6.17 15.20
CA ALA A 138 -5.39 -5.81 14.24
C ALA A 138 -6.80 -6.10 14.74
N GLU A 139 -7.04 -7.27 15.34
CA GLU A 139 -8.33 -7.65 15.94
C GLU A 139 -8.78 -6.66 17.02
N ARG A 140 -7.85 -6.16 17.86
CA ARG A 140 -8.17 -5.11 18.85
C ARG A 140 -8.63 -3.81 18.18
N THR A 141 -7.96 -3.42 17.10
CA THR A 141 -8.35 -2.23 16.33
C THR A 141 -9.70 -2.42 15.65
N ILE A 142 -9.94 -3.60 15.08
CA ILE A 142 -11.19 -3.97 14.41
C ILE A 142 -12.36 -4.01 15.37
N ALA A 143 -12.17 -4.50 16.60
CA ALA A 143 -13.18 -4.48 17.65
C ALA A 143 -13.67 -3.05 17.97
N GLY A 144 -12.88 -2.02 17.66
CA GLY A 144 -13.28 -0.61 17.74
C GLY A 144 -14.17 -0.12 16.59
N GLY A 145 -14.49 -0.99 15.62
CA GLY A 145 -15.29 -0.68 14.44
C GLY A 145 -14.48 0.03 13.36
N VAL A 146 -13.91 -0.74 12.43
CA VAL A 146 -13.18 -0.20 11.27
C VAL A 146 -13.97 -0.36 9.98
N ARG A 147 -13.75 0.52 9.01
CA ARG A 147 -14.41 0.48 7.69
C ARG A 147 -13.49 1.01 6.60
N PRO A 148 -13.72 0.66 5.33
CA PRO A 148 -13.15 1.37 4.19
C PRO A 148 -13.47 2.86 4.25
N VAL A 149 -12.44 3.71 4.20
CA VAL A 149 -12.61 5.17 4.28
C VAL A 149 -12.11 5.90 3.04
N VAL A 150 -11.05 5.37 2.41
CA VAL A 150 -10.47 5.96 1.20
C VAL A 150 -9.90 4.86 0.33
N VAL A 151 -9.94 5.08 -0.98
CA VAL A 151 -9.35 4.18 -1.98
C VAL A 151 -8.18 4.89 -2.67
N THR A 152 -7.10 4.15 -2.90
CA THR A 152 -6.07 4.53 -3.87
C THR A 152 -6.12 3.65 -5.10
N GLN A 153 -6.03 4.26 -6.27
CA GLN A 153 -5.87 3.56 -7.55
C GLN A 153 -4.66 4.09 -8.29
N TYR A 154 -3.81 3.20 -8.82
CA TYR A 154 -2.63 3.57 -9.60
C TYR A 154 -2.17 2.42 -10.50
N ASN A 155 -1.34 2.75 -11.49
CA ASN A 155 -0.62 1.78 -12.31
C ASN A 155 0.80 1.62 -11.76
N ARG A 156 1.23 0.37 -11.52
CA ARG A 156 2.58 0.10 -11.00
C ARG A 156 3.45 -0.59 -12.03
N ILE A 157 4.68 -0.09 -12.16
CA ILE A 157 5.81 -0.84 -12.72
C ILE A 157 6.77 -1.13 -11.57
N ALA A 158 7.31 -2.35 -11.51
CA ALA A 158 8.21 -2.77 -10.46
C ALA A 158 9.36 -3.58 -11.05
N TYR A 159 10.58 -3.26 -10.64
CA TYR A 159 11.79 -4.01 -10.92
C TYR A 159 12.37 -4.51 -9.60
N SER A 160 12.77 -5.77 -9.54
CA SER A 160 13.26 -6.40 -8.30
C SER A 160 14.46 -7.28 -8.58
N ALA A 161 15.44 -7.25 -7.69
CA ALA A 161 16.53 -8.22 -7.72
C ALA A 161 15.95 -9.63 -7.49
N PRO A 162 16.48 -10.69 -8.14
CA PRO A 162 16.00 -12.06 -7.96
C PRO A 162 16.04 -12.57 -6.52
N ASP A 163 16.97 -12.06 -5.72
CA ASP A 163 17.15 -12.36 -4.30
C ASP A 163 16.35 -11.42 -3.37
N ALA A 164 15.50 -10.55 -3.93
CA ALA A 164 14.74 -9.52 -3.23
C ALA A 164 15.58 -8.52 -2.43
N SER A 165 16.91 -8.46 -2.66
CA SER A 165 17.81 -7.53 -1.96
C SER A 165 17.50 -6.07 -2.22
N MET A 166 16.92 -5.77 -3.39
CA MET A 166 16.52 -4.44 -3.82
C MET A 166 15.28 -4.48 -4.70
N ARG A 167 14.43 -3.46 -4.59
CA ARG A 167 13.26 -3.26 -5.44
C ARG A 167 13.01 -1.79 -5.69
N ILE A 168 12.72 -1.44 -6.95
CA ILE A 168 12.35 -0.09 -7.37
C ILE A 168 10.97 -0.17 -8.01
N THR A 169 10.05 0.69 -7.58
CA THR A 169 8.70 0.76 -8.16
C THR A 169 8.35 2.18 -8.58
N ALA A 170 7.54 2.30 -9.63
CA ALA A 170 6.94 3.55 -10.08
C ALA A 170 5.42 3.42 -10.09
N ASP A 171 4.75 4.29 -9.33
CA ASP A 171 3.29 4.38 -9.31
C ASP A 171 2.83 5.59 -10.12
N HIS A 172 2.27 5.31 -11.29
CA HIS A 172 1.70 6.31 -12.19
C HIS A 172 0.21 6.48 -11.93
N ASN A 173 -0.31 7.67 -12.28
CA ASN A 173 -1.73 7.99 -12.22
C ASN A 173 -2.35 7.75 -10.84
N LEU A 174 -1.59 8.02 -9.77
CA LEU A 174 -2.09 7.79 -8.40
C LEU A 174 -3.25 8.74 -8.11
N MET A 175 -4.40 8.14 -7.84
CA MET A 175 -5.63 8.81 -7.47
C MET A 175 -6.03 8.41 -6.05
N TYR A 176 -6.56 9.38 -5.33
CA TYR A 176 -7.18 9.23 -4.02
C TYR A 176 -8.68 9.43 -4.22
N LEU A 177 -9.50 8.48 -3.76
CA LEU A 177 -10.94 8.46 -3.97
C LEU A 177 -11.67 8.23 -2.65
N ALA A 178 -12.75 8.98 -2.42
CA ALA A 178 -13.62 8.71 -1.29
C ALA A 178 -14.37 7.38 -1.49
N VAL A 179 -14.79 6.74 -0.39
CA VAL A 179 -15.64 5.54 -0.43
C VAL A 179 -16.96 5.86 0.28
N PRO A 180 -18.13 5.70 -0.38
CA PRO A 180 -19.43 5.87 0.24
C PRO A 180 -19.79 4.66 1.12
N TRP A 181 -18.94 4.31 2.07
CA TRP A 181 -19.14 3.18 2.97
C TRP A 181 -19.97 3.58 4.17
N VAL A 182 -21.16 2.99 4.31
CA VAL A 182 -22.14 3.38 5.33
C VAL A 182 -22.17 2.38 6.49
N THR A 183 -22.19 1.08 6.18
CA THR A 183 -22.32 0.00 7.17
C THR A 183 -21.35 -1.13 6.86
N ASN A 184 -20.99 -1.93 7.86
CA ASN A 184 -20.18 -3.13 7.63
C ASN A 184 -21.06 -4.34 7.35
N ASP A 185 -22.20 -4.22 6.67
CA ASP A 185 -23.06 -5.36 6.32
C ASP A 185 -22.74 -5.92 4.92
N GLU A 186 -23.34 -7.06 4.58
CA GLU A 186 -23.18 -7.66 3.25
C GLU A 186 -23.77 -6.79 2.14
N SER A 187 -24.73 -5.92 2.44
CA SER A 187 -25.34 -5.01 1.46
C SER A 187 -24.39 -3.91 0.97
N SER A 188 -23.28 -3.73 1.67
CA SER A 188 -22.19 -2.84 1.26
C SER A 188 -21.24 -3.47 0.21
N LEU A 189 -21.53 -4.69 -0.26
CA LEU A 189 -20.77 -5.40 -1.29
C LEU A 189 -21.55 -5.53 -2.62
N PRO A 190 -20.90 -5.32 -3.79
CA PRO A 190 -19.64 -4.60 -3.96
C PRO A 190 -19.81 -3.12 -3.62
N CYS A 191 -18.74 -2.45 -3.22
CA CYS A 191 -18.81 -1.03 -2.90
C CYS A 191 -18.37 -0.18 -4.09
N ARG A 192 -19.23 0.75 -4.50
CA ARG A 192 -18.89 1.75 -5.52
C ARG A 192 -17.77 2.66 -5.04
N ILE A 193 -16.81 2.93 -5.91
CA ILE A 193 -15.77 3.91 -5.62
C ILE A 193 -16.35 5.31 -5.86
N GLY A 194 -16.20 6.19 -4.85
CA GLY A 194 -16.68 7.55 -4.90
C GLY A 194 -15.84 8.48 -5.79
N PRO A 195 -16.06 9.80 -5.70
CA PRO A 195 -15.34 10.76 -6.52
C PRO A 195 -13.84 10.76 -6.23
N VAL A 196 -13.06 11.16 -7.24
CA VAL A 196 -11.63 11.48 -7.06
C VAL A 196 -11.53 12.72 -6.18
N ILE A 197 -10.92 12.59 -5.01
CA ILE A 197 -10.68 13.69 -4.08
C ILE A 197 -9.34 14.39 -4.36
N ALA A 198 -8.35 13.65 -4.87
CA ALA A 198 -7.06 14.20 -5.27
C ALA A 198 -6.33 13.29 -6.27
N ARG A 199 -5.37 13.86 -6.98
CA ARG A 199 -4.44 13.15 -7.86
C ARG A 199 -3.02 13.58 -7.54
N GLU A 200 -2.09 12.64 -7.56
CA GLU A 200 -0.68 13.02 -7.54
C GLU A 200 -0.34 13.77 -8.85
N PRO A 201 0.42 14.88 -8.77
CA PRO A 201 0.81 15.64 -9.96
C PRO A 201 1.95 14.98 -10.74
N GLY A 202 2.53 13.89 -10.21
CA GLY A 202 3.65 13.18 -10.79
C GLY A 202 3.63 11.69 -10.47
N VAL A 203 4.80 11.09 -10.47
CA VAL A 203 5.00 9.65 -10.25
C VAL A 203 5.60 9.43 -8.88
N ILE A 204 5.11 8.43 -8.15
CA ILE A 204 5.76 8.02 -6.90
C ILE A 204 6.78 6.94 -7.22
N ILE A 205 8.07 7.26 -7.04
CA ILE A 205 9.15 6.27 -7.06
C ILE A 205 9.37 5.78 -5.63
N GLU A 206 9.41 4.47 -5.44
CA GLU A 206 9.74 3.83 -4.16
C GLU A 206 10.96 2.93 -4.37
N VAL A 207 12.01 3.15 -3.57
CA VAL A 207 13.23 2.33 -3.55
C VAL A 207 13.28 1.59 -2.21
N LYS A 208 13.46 0.28 -2.26
CA LYS A 208 13.59 -0.62 -1.10
C LYS A 208 14.86 -1.43 -1.20
N TRP A 209 15.61 -1.56 -0.11
CA TRP A 209 16.85 -2.32 -0.11
C TRP A 209 17.28 -2.77 1.29
N TYR A 210 18.05 -3.86 1.39
CA TYR A 210 18.49 -4.41 2.69
C TYR A 210 19.91 -4.03 3.10
N GLN A 211 20.85 -3.98 2.14
CA GLN A 211 22.29 -3.81 2.40
C GLN A 211 22.80 -2.49 1.83
N GLU A 212 24.06 -2.39 1.45
CA GLU A 212 24.54 -1.27 0.65
C GLU A 212 24.00 -1.36 -0.77
N LEU A 213 23.66 -0.21 -1.36
CA LEU A 213 23.24 -0.17 -2.76
C LEU A 213 24.45 -0.46 -3.65
N PRO A 214 24.31 -1.27 -4.72
CA PRO A 214 25.34 -1.35 -5.74
C PRO A 214 25.52 0.05 -6.36
N ARG A 215 26.74 0.37 -6.80
CA ARG A 215 27.10 1.71 -7.28
C ARG A 215 26.09 2.34 -8.24
N TRP A 216 25.60 1.59 -9.22
CA TRP A 216 24.61 2.09 -10.18
C TRP A 216 23.29 2.51 -9.52
N ALA A 217 22.88 1.82 -8.47
CA ALA A 217 21.64 2.07 -7.74
C ALA A 217 21.82 3.23 -6.75
N ASP A 218 23.00 3.37 -6.16
CA ASP A 218 23.35 4.52 -5.32
C ASP A 218 23.41 5.83 -6.14
N GLU A 219 24.03 5.78 -7.32
CA GLU A 219 24.04 6.89 -8.28
C GLU A 219 22.62 7.25 -8.74
N LEU A 220 21.80 6.24 -9.05
CA LEU A 220 20.40 6.46 -9.42
C LEU A 220 19.57 7.03 -8.25
N TYR A 221 19.73 6.50 -7.05
CA TYR A 221 19.05 6.96 -5.84
C TYR A 221 19.39 8.43 -5.55
N SER A 222 20.67 8.79 -5.61
CA SER A 222 21.13 10.17 -5.42
C SER A 222 20.55 11.09 -6.48
N TYR A 223 20.57 10.67 -7.76
CA TYR A 223 19.94 11.45 -8.84
C TYR A 223 18.45 11.68 -8.59
N ILE A 224 17.69 10.65 -8.19
CA ILE A 224 16.26 10.78 -7.89
C ILE A 224 16.03 11.76 -6.75
N ARG A 225 16.80 11.64 -5.66
CA ARG A 225 16.72 12.52 -4.50
C ARG A 225 17.00 13.98 -4.87
N ASP A 226 18.00 14.23 -5.69
CA ASP A 226 18.40 15.59 -6.07
C ASP A 226 17.40 16.24 -7.06
N HIS A 227 16.57 15.45 -7.73
CA HIS A 227 15.58 15.91 -8.71
C HIS A 227 14.13 15.61 -8.28
N MET A 228 13.90 15.25 -7.02
CA MET A 228 12.56 15.03 -6.49
C MET A 228 11.81 16.36 -6.34
N VAL A 229 10.50 16.30 -6.47
CA VAL A 229 9.63 17.43 -6.09
C VAL A 229 9.54 17.52 -4.56
N ASN A 230 9.31 16.37 -3.91
CA ASN A 230 9.40 16.22 -2.46
C ASN A 230 9.53 14.75 -2.06
N GLU A 231 9.96 14.54 -0.81
CA GLU A 231 9.77 13.26 -0.14
C GLU A 231 8.27 12.99 0.05
N ARG A 232 7.88 11.71 -0.03
CA ARG A 232 6.47 11.33 0.07
C ARG A 232 6.18 10.41 1.26
N PRO A 233 5.24 10.79 2.15
CA PRO A 233 4.80 9.90 3.21
C PRO A 233 3.97 8.73 2.66
N SER A 234 3.43 7.90 3.56
CA SER A 234 2.58 6.78 3.15
C SER A 234 1.36 7.29 2.36
N LYS A 235 0.96 6.52 1.33
CA LYS A 235 -0.25 6.84 0.54
C LYS A 235 -1.50 6.92 1.41
N PHE A 236 -1.56 6.18 2.50
CA PHE A 236 -2.64 6.23 3.48
C PHE A 236 -2.76 7.63 4.10
N VAL A 237 -1.66 8.17 4.63
CA VAL A 237 -1.63 9.48 5.28
C VAL A 237 -2.01 10.58 4.28
N VAL A 238 -1.46 10.54 3.06
CA VAL A 238 -1.82 11.52 2.01
C VAL A 238 -3.30 11.45 1.66
N ALA A 239 -3.83 10.24 1.50
CA ALA A 239 -5.24 10.02 1.14
C ALA A 239 -6.19 10.56 2.22
N LEU A 240 -5.90 10.29 3.50
CA LEU A 240 -6.71 10.73 4.63
C LEU A 240 -6.67 12.25 4.83
N ARG A 241 -5.50 12.87 4.67
CA ARG A 241 -5.40 14.35 4.69
C ARG A 241 -6.30 14.99 3.63
N HIS A 242 -6.29 14.47 2.41
CA HIS A 242 -7.21 14.94 1.37
C HIS A 242 -8.68 14.68 1.71
N LEU A 243 -9.00 13.52 2.28
CA LEU A 243 -10.38 13.18 2.66
C LEU A 243 -10.91 14.10 3.76
N LEU A 244 -10.06 14.47 4.72
CA LEU A 244 -10.39 15.29 5.88
C LEU A 244 -10.22 16.79 5.62
N GLY A 245 -9.73 17.19 4.43
CA GLY A 245 -9.48 18.60 4.10
C GLY A 245 -8.29 19.21 4.82
N GLU A 246 -7.33 18.39 5.27
CA GLU A 246 -6.11 18.86 5.93
C GLU A 246 -5.05 19.24 4.88
N GLU A 247 -4.54 20.47 4.93
CA GLU A 247 -3.46 20.91 4.05
C GLU A 247 -2.15 20.22 4.38
N GLN A 248 -1.34 19.91 3.35
CA GLN A 248 0.03 19.44 3.55
C GLN A 248 0.82 20.58 4.21
N ARG A 249 1.06 20.48 5.53
CA ARG A 249 2.14 21.23 6.15
C ARG A 249 3.42 20.78 5.49
N SER A 250 3.96 21.61 4.61
CA SER A 250 5.31 21.45 4.09
C SER A 250 6.23 21.40 5.30
N VAL A 251 6.85 20.25 5.54
CA VAL A 251 8.02 20.18 6.41
C VAL A 251 9.11 20.91 5.64
N ALA A 252 9.25 22.20 5.91
CA ALA A 252 10.43 22.94 5.49
C ALA A 252 11.63 22.28 6.19
N GLN A 253 12.51 21.68 5.40
CA GLN A 253 13.91 21.48 5.79
C GLN A 253 14.70 22.73 5.39
#